data_AF-A0AAV0TDJ8-F1
#
_entry.id   AF-A0AAV0TDJ8-F1
#
_cell.length_a   1.000
_cell.length_b   1.000
_cell.length_c   1.000
_cell.angle_alpha   90.00
_cell.angle_beta   90.00
_cell.angle_gamma   90.00
#
_symmetry.space_group_name_H-M   'P 1'
#
loop_
_entity.id
_entity.type
_entity.pdbx_description
1 polymer ?
#
loop_
_entity_poly.entity_id
_entity_poly.type
_entity_poly.pdbx_seq_one_letter_code
_entity_poly.pdbx_strand_id
1 'polypeptide(L)'
;MHYDKSVLSRRECWFCVDIKWMARWVGFVARGGPEPGPITNEVLLHPNWRKVLAQDTPGRPDTARDGLVLLKDYRVVSPMVWCLLAELHGPGEAPLLARYLMDIHAEALSDREIRLIIEMLLLKATVLVHYLRDKCLVRLSKTR
;
A
#
# COMPACT_ATOMS: atom_id res chain seq x y z
N MET A 1 -15.70 6.03 -11.70
CA MET A 1 -14.66 7.06 -11.44
C MET A 1 -15.16 8.17 -10.48
N HIS A 2 -16.16 7.93 -9.62
CA HIS A 2 -16.75 9.01 -8.80
C HIS A 2 -16.06 9.22 -7.44
N TYR A 3 -15.10 8.36 -7.08
CA TYR A 3 -14.41 8.36 -5.78
C TYR A 3 -12.89 8.53 -5.86
N ASP A 4 -12.34 8.64 -7.08
CA ASP A 4 -10.91 8.84 -7.29
C ASP A 4 -10.56 10.31 -7.02
N LYS A 5 -10.00 10.60 -5.84
CA LYS A 5 -9.47 11.93 -5.53
C LYS A 5 -8.26 12.19 -6.43
N SER A 6 -8.29 13.27 -7.21
CA SER A 6 -7.18 13.68 -8.10
C SER A 6 -6.30 14.79 -7.52
N VAL A 7 -6.69 15.40 -6.40
CA VAL A 7 -5.99 16.53 -5.76
C VAL A 7 -5.82 16.28 -4.27
N LEU A 8 -4.60 16.53 -3.77
CA LEU A 8 -4.20 16.31 -2.39
C LEU A 8 -4.47 17.54 -1.52
N SER A 9 -4.98 17.33 -0.31
CA SER A 9 -5.01 18.31 0.78
C SER A 9 -3.72 18.26 1.62
N ARG A 10 -3.54 19.19 2.58
CA ARG A 10 -2.35 19.22 3.45
C ARG A 10 -2.19 17.86 4.17
N ARG A 11 -0.99 17.27 4.12
CA ARG A 11 -0.62 15.92 4.65
C ARG A 11 -1.19 14.73 3.88
N GLU A 12 -1.65 14.94 2.65
CA GLU A 12 -2.00 13.82 1.78
C GLU A 12 -0.79 13.49 0.88
N CYS A 13 -0.53 12.19 0.74
CA CYS A 13 0.41 11.62 -0.23
C CYS A 13 -0.24 10.38 -0.85
N TRP A 14 0.39 9.85 -1.88
CA TRP A 14 -0.01 8.63 -2.56
C TRP A 14 0.95 7.51 -2.21
N PHE A 15 0.42 6.32 -1.92
CA PHE A 15 1.20 5.10 -1.80
C PHE A 15 1.05 4.28 -3.07
N CYS A 16 2.17 3.94 -3.72
CA CYS A 16 2.16 3.10 -4.90
C CYS A 16 2.03 1.63 -4.51
N VAL A 17 1.21 0.89 -5.23
CA VAL A 17 0.95 -0.54 -5.03
C VAL A 17 1.00 -1.26 -6.38
N ASP A 18 1.72 -2.39 -6.45
CA ASP A 18 1.79 -3.23 -7.64
C ASP A 18 0.38 -3.61 -8.11
N ILE A 19 0.14 -3.40 -9.41
CA ILE A 19 -1.14 -3.73 -10.01
C ILE A 19 -1.47 -5.22 -9.90
N LYS A 20 -0.46 -6.11 -9.90
CA LYS A 20 -0.69 -7.55 -9.80
C LYS A 20 -1.14 -7.91 -8.38
N TRP A 21 -0.58 -7.28 -7.35
CA TRP A 21 -1.08 -7.45 -5.99
C TRP A 21 -2.52 -6.93 -5.86
N MET A 22 -2.80 -5.73 -6.40
CA MET A 22 -4.16 -5.18 -6.43
C MET A 22 -5.16 -6.11 -7.13
N ALA A 23 -4.76 -6.73 -8.24
CA ALA A 23 -5.61 -7.68 -8.97
C ALA A 23 -5.92 -8.93 -8.13
N ARG A 24 -4.93 -9.46 -7.38
CA ARG A 24 -5.17 -10.57 -6.43
C ARG A 24 -6.14 -10.15 -5.33
N TRP A 25 -5.94 -8.96 -4.75
CA TRP A 25 -6.82 -8.43 -3.71
C TRP A 25 -8.26 -8.28 -4.22
N VAL A 26 -8.46 -7.73 -5.41
CA VAL A 26 -9.80 -7.65 -6.04
C VAL A 26 -10.38 -9.04 -6.29
N GLY A 27 -9.58 -10.01 -6.74
CA GLY A 27 -9.99 -11.40 -6.90
C GLY A 27 -10.48 -12.03 -5.59
N PHE A 28 -9.76 -11.80 -4.49
CA PHE A 28 -10.15 -12.23 -3.15
C PHE A 28 -11.49 -11.62 -2.73
N VAL A 29 -11.58 -10.29 -2.68
CA VAL A 29 -12.74 -9.60 -2.07
C VAL A 29 -14.01 -9.63 -2.92
N ALA A 30 -13.89 -9.67 -4.25
CA ALA A 30 -15.03 -9.59 -5.15
C ALA A 30 -15.43 -10.93 -5.79
N ARG A 31 -14.51 -11.90 -5.84
CA ARG A 31 -14.73 -13.17 -6.57
C ARG A 31 -14.52 -14.41 -5.70
N GLY A 32 -14.25 -14.25 -4.40
CA GLY A 32 -13.98 -15.38 -3.51
C GLY A 32 -12.70 -16.14 -3.86
N GLY A 33 -11.74 -15.47 -4.49
CA GLY A 33 -10.42 -16.03 -4.76
C GLY A 33 -9.60 -16.28 -3.48
N PRO A 34 -8.36 -16.78 -3.58
CA PRO A 34 -7.48 -16.93 -2.44
C PRO A 34 -7.05 -15.56 -1.87
N GLU A 35 -6.62 -15.53 -0.61
CA GLU A 35 -6.06 -14.32 0.00
C GLU A 35 -4.86 -13.79 -0.82
N PRO A 36 -4.73 -12.46 -0.97
CA PRO A 36 -3.68 -11.87 -1.81
C PRO A 36 -2.27 -11.99 -1.21
N GLY A 37 -2.18 -12.31 0.08
CA GLY A 37 -0.97 -12.24 0.90
C GLY A 37 -0.52 -10.81 1.18
N PRO A 38 0.62 -10.62 1.86
CA PRO A 38 1.20 -9.31 2.12
C PRO A 38 1.39 -8.48 0.85
N ILE A 39 1.34 -7.16 1.00
CA ILE A 39 1.60 -6.22 -0.10
C ILE A 39 2.98 -6.52 -0.71
N THR A 40 3.04 -6.67 -2.03
CA THR A 40 4.29 -7.03 -2.75
C THR A 40 4.57 -5.98 -3.82
N ASN A 41 5.55 -5.13 -3.56
CA ASN A 41 5.95 -4.01 -4.43
C ASN A 41 7.34 -4.18 -5.04
N GLU A 42 8.01 -5.32 -4.80
CA GLU A 42 9.39 -5.58 -5.17
C GLU A 42 9.63 -5.45 -6.68
N VAL A 43 8.61 -5.80 -7.47
CA VAL A 43 8.64 -5.71 -8.94
C VAL A 43 8.58 -4.27 -9.47
N LEU A 44 8.30 -3.28 -8.61
CA LEU A 44 8.32 -1.85 -8.95
C LEU A 44 9.68 -1.21 -8.64
N LEU A 45 10.52 -1.87 -7.86
CA LEU A 45 11.77 -1.32 -7.38
C LEU A 45 12.92 -1.61 -8.33
N HIS A 46 13.95 -0.77 -8.26
CA HIS A 46 15.21 -1.03 -8.94
C HIS A 46 15.82 -2.35 -8.46
N PRO A 47 16.44 -3.19 -9.31
CA PRO A 47 16.90 -4.54 -8.93
C PRO A 47 17.86 -4.61 -7.74
N ASN A 48 18.57 -3.53 -7.43
CA ASN A 48 19.50 -3.46 -6.29
C ASN A 48 18.85 -3.00 -4.97
N TRP A 49 17.54 -2.77 -4.92
CA TRP A 49 16.87 -2.16 -3.76
C TRP A 49 17.19 -2.86 -2.43
N ARG A 50 17.30 -4.19 -2.42
CA ARG A 50 17.68 -4.96 -1.21
C ARG A 50 19.07 -4.62 -0.70
N LYS A 51 20.04 -4.45 -1.61
CA LYS A 51 21.41 -4.06 -1.26
C LYS A 51 21.46 -2.64 -0.70
N VAL A 52 20.68 -1.74 -1.31
CA VAL A 52 20.56 -0.36 -0.82
C VAL A 52 19.88 -0.32 0.55
N LEU A 53 18.83 -1.13 0.75
CA LEU A 53 18.14 -1.25 2.04
C LEU A 53 19.06 -1.80 3.15
N ALA A 54 19.89 -2.79 2.80
CA ALA A 54 20.91 -3.35 3.69
C ALA A 54 22.09 -2.40 3.95
N GLN A 55 22.10 -1.22 3.33
CA GLN A 55 23.20 -0.24 3.39
C GLN A 55 24.52 -0.73 2.77
N ASP A 56 24.47 -1.79 1.94
CA ASP A 56 25.63 -2.31 1.19
C ASP A 56 26.00 -1.43 -0.01
N THR A 57 25.09 -0.55 -0.45
CA THR A 57 25.29 0.31 -1.62
C THR A 57 24.62 1.67 -1.39
N PRO A 58 25.26 2.80 -1.75
CA PRO A 58 24.64 4.12 -1.66
C PRO A 58 23.37 4.23 -2.52
N GLY A 59 22.38 4.99 -2.04
CA GLY A 59 21.14 5.28 -2.77
C GLY A 59 19.92 5.24 -1.87
N ARG A 60 18.74 5.31 -2.49
CA ARG A 60 17.45 5.14 -1.80
C ARG A 60 16.86 3.76 -2.11
N PRO A 61 16.43 2.98 -1.10
CA PRO A 61 15.86 1.65 -1.34
C PRO A 61 14.50 1.72 -2.05
N ASP A 62 13.79 2.85 -1.95
CA ASP A 62 12.50 3.08 -2.61
C ASP A 62 12.63 3.64 -4.05
N THR A 63 13.83 3.52 -4.65
CA THR A 63 14.05 3.89 -6.05
C THR A 63 13.30 2.93 -6.96
N ALA A 64 12.42 3.47 -7.80
CA ALA A 64 11.65 2.71 -8.78
C ALA A 64 12.53 2.28 -9.96
N ARG A 65 12.24 1.12 -10.57
CA ARG A 65 12.84 0.75 -11.86
C ARG A 65 12.24 1.58 -12.99
N ASP A 66 12.97 1.76 -14.08
CA ASP A 66 12.54 2.58 -15.21
C ASP A 66 11.32 2.02 -15.95
N GLY A 67 10.57 2.93 -16.58
CA GLY A 67 9.50 2.63 -17.53
C GLY A 67 8.18 2.18 -16.89
N LEU A 68 7.96 2.45 -15.60
CA LEU A 68 6.71 2.13 -14.93
C LEU A 68 5.61 3.13 -15.30
N VAL A 69 4.43 2.61 -15.61
CA VAL A 69 3.29 3.42 -16.05
C VAL A 69 2.12 3.26 -15.08
N LEU A 70 1.58 4.39 -14.61
CA LEU A 70 0.40 4.45 -13.76
C LEU A 70 -0.78 3.70 -14.43
N LEU A 71 -1.55 2.95 -13.63
CA LEU A 71 -2.68 2.10 -14.03
C LEU A 71 -2.32 0.88 -14.89
N LYS A 72 -1.08 0.77 -15.38
CA LYS A 72 -0.57 -0.41 -16.10
C LYS A 72 0.31 -1.29 -15.23
N ASP A 73 1.22 -0.70 -14.47
CA ASP A 73 2.19 -1.42 -13.64
C ASP A 73 1.89 -1.22 -12.15
N TYR A 74 1.35 -0.07 -11.77
CA TYR A 74 1.00 0.23 -10.38
C TYR A 74 -0.29 1.05 -10.28
N ARG A 75 -0.92 0.99 -9.12
CA ARG A 75 -1.98 1.91 -8.68
C ARG A 75 -1.44 2.79 -7.57
N VAL A 76 -2.09 3.92 -7.36
CA VAL A 76 -1.88 4.75 -6.17
C VAL A 76 -3.10 4.66 -5.27
N VAL A 77 -2.86 4.61 -3.97
CA VAL A 77 -3.91 4.62 -2.96
C VAL A 77 -3.63 5.70 -1.92
N SER A 78 -4.69 6.20 -1.30
CA SER A 78 -4.54 7.17 -0.21
C SER A 78 -3.88 6.50 1.01
N PRO A 79 -3.31 7.29 1.94
CA PRO A 79 -2.59 6.73 3.09
C PRO A 79 -3.46 5.83 3.96
N MET A 80 -4.72 6.22 4.18
CA MET A 80 -5.66 5.42 4.98
C MET A 80 -5.99 4.08 4.30
N VAL A 81 -6.15 4.07 2.97
CA VAL A 81 -6.39 2.82 2.22
C VAL A 81 -5.16 1.92 2.33
N TRP A 82 -3.96 2.47 2.17
CA TRP A 82 -2.73 1.70 2.34
C TRP A 82 -2.65 1.06 3.74
N CYS A 83 -2.88 1.85 4.81
CA CYS A 83 -2.87 1.34 6.18
C CYS A 83 -3.90 0.21 6.40
N LEU A 84 -5.10 0.33 5.83
CA LEU A 84 -6.11 -0.74 5.94
C LEU A 84 -5.68 -2.03 5.23
N LEU A 85 -5.10 -1.90 4.04
CA LEU A 85 -4.58 -3.05 3.30
C LEU A 85 -3.43 -3.73 4.07
N ALA A 86 -2.53 -2.93 4.64
CA ALA A 86 -1.43 -3.41 5.46
C ALA A 86 -1.89 -4.11 6.74
N GLU A 87 -2.89 -3.58 7.45
CA GLU A 87 -3.44 -4.22 8.67
C GLU A 87 -4.22 -5.51 8.36
N LEU A 88 -4.87 -5.58 7.20
CA LEU A 88 -5.64 -6.75 6.79
C LEU A 88 -4.76 -7.89 6.26
N HIS A 89 -3.76 -7.55 5.43
CA HIS A 89 -3.01 -8.53 4.62
C HIS A 89 -1.52 -8.57 4.93
N GLY A 90 -0.99 -7.57 5.64
CA GLY A 90 0.43 -7.38 5.93
C GLY A 90 1.10 -6.35 5.01
N PRO A 91 2.04 -5.51 5.52
CA PRO A 91 2.67 -4.42 4.76
C PRO A 91 3.71 -4.87 3.72
N GLY A 92 4.18 -6.13 3.76
CA GLY A 92 5.24 -6.62 2.88
C GLY A 92 6.66 -6.33 3.37
N GLU A 93 7.65 -6.73 2.56
CA GLU A 93 9.08 -6.48 2.83
C GLU A 93 9.64 -5.26 2.07
N ALA A 94 8.99 -4.89 0.96
CA ALA A 94 9.42 -3.77 0.14
C ALA A 94 9.31 -2.43 0.89
N PRO A 95 10.24 -1.48 0.68
CA PRO A 95 10.12 -0.12 1.20
C PRO A 95 8.84 0.57 0.72
N LEU A 96 8.35 1.51 1.53
CA LEU A 96 7.15 2.29 1.21
C LEU A 96 7.40 3.24 0.04
N LEU A 97 6.60 3.08 -1.01
CA LEU A 97 6.66 3.92 -2.21
C LEU A 97 5.68 5.09 -2.10
N ALA A 98 6.01 6.07 -1.26
CA ALA A 98 5.18 7.24 -1.01
C ALA A 98 5.60 8.45 -1.85
N ARG A 99 4.64 9.11 -2.52
CA ARG A 99 4.85 10.25 -3.43
C ARG A 99 3.79 11.33 -3.24
N TYR A 100 4.13 12.60 -3.43
CA TYR A 100 3.13 13.67 -3.49
C TYR A 100 2.39 13.72 -4.83
N LEU A 101 2.94 13.13 -5.89
CA LEU A 101 2.29 13.05 -7.19
C LEU A 101 1.85 11.62 -7.45
N MET A 102 0.89 11.43 -8.34
CA MET A 102 0.47 10.10 -8.82
C MET A 102 1.49 9.51 -9.82
N ASP A 103 2.77 9.71 -9.55
CA ASP A 103 3.91 9.32 -10.36
C ASP A 103 4.94 8.67 -9.46
N ILE A 104 5.25 7.40 -9.71
CA ILE A 104 6.20 6.63 -8.91
C ILE A 104 7.65 7.15 -9.05
N HIS A 105 7.94 7.81 -10.17
CA HIS A 105 9.24 8.43 -10.44
C HIS A 105 9.37 9.85 -9.85
N ALA A 106 8.29 10.40 -9.28
CA ALA A 106 8.35 11.68 -8.58
C ALA A 106 9.23 11.61 -7.32
N GLU A 107 9.55 12.78 -6.76
CA GLU A 107 10.32 12.87 -5.53
C GLU A 107 9.65 12.08 -4.40
N ALA A 108 10.48 11.30 -3.73
CA ALA A 108 10.07 10.39 -2.70
C ALA A 108 10.03 11.07 -1.34
N LEU A 109 8.96 10.85 -0.57
CA LEU A 109 8.87 11.40 0.78
C LEU A 109 10.01 10.87 1.66
N SER A 110 10.43 11.67 2.64
CA SER A 110 11.36 11.22 3.67
C SER A 110 10.70 10.24 4.63
N ASP A 111 11.50 9.36 5.25
CA ASP A 111 11.03 8.45 6.30
C ASP A 111 10.28 9.17 7.42
N ARG A 112 10.72 10.38 7.77
CA ARG A 112 10.09 11.18 8.83
C ARG A 112 8.69 11.63 8.42
N GLU A 113 8.52 12.10 7.19
CA GLU A 113 7.22 12.49 6.66
C GLU A 113 6.27 11.30 6.55
N ILE A 114 6.76 10.17 6.04
CA ILE A 114 5.98 8.93 5.94
C ILE A 114 5.49 8.51 7.34
N ARG A 115 6.38 8.45 8.33
CA ARG A 115 6.03 8.10 9.73
C ARG A 115 4.93 9.00 10.29
N LEU A 116 5.08 10.32 10.13
CA LEU A 116 4.09 11.29 10.61
C LEU A 116 2.71 11.14 9.94
N ILE A 117 2.68 10.72 8.68
CA ILE A 117 1.43 10.47 7.95
C ILE A 117 0.79 9.17 8.42
N ILE A 118 1.56 8.08 8.54
CA ILE A 118 1.00 6.74 8.78
C ILE A 118 0.69 6.46 10.26
N GLU A 119 1.40 7.06 11.22
CA GLU A 119 1.30 6.70 12.65
C GLU A 119 -0.15 6.74 13.17
N MET A 120 -0.84 7.87 12.98
CA MET A 120 -2.24 8.01 13.37
C MET A 120 -3.17 7.13 12.52
N LEU A 121 -2.86 6.93 11.24
CA LEU A 121 -3.72 6.19 10.32
C LEU A 121 -3.66 4.68 10.55
N LEU A 122 -2.51 4.15 10.94
CA LEU A 122 -2.35 2.76 11.37
C LEU A 122 -3.20 2.49 12.60
N LEU A 123 -3.15 3.35 13.63
CA LEU A 123 -4.01 3.21 14.81
C LEU A 123 -5.51 3.17 14.43
N LYS A 124 -5.94 4.07 13.53
CA LYS A 124 -7.33 4.07 13.02
C LYS A 124 -7.65 2.79 12.23
N ALA A 125 -6.71 2.32 11.42
CA ALA A 125 -6.87 1.11 10.62
C ALA A 125 -6.98 -0.12 11.53
N THR A 126 -6.14 -0.26 12.56
CA THR A 126 -6.21 -1.36 13.53
C THR A 126 -7.58 -1.41 14.21
N VAL A 127 -8.08 -0.28 14.70
CA VAL A 127 -9.42 -0.21 15.32
C VAL A 127 -10.51 -0.62 14.34
N LEU A 128 -10.46 -0.12 13.10
CA LEU A 128 -11.45 -0.45 12.08
C LEU A 128 -11.39 -1.93 11.68
N VAL A 129 -10.20 -2.50 11.53
CA VAL A 129 -10.01 -3.92 11.20
C VAL A 129 -10.52 -4.81 12.33
N HIS A 130 -10.24 -4.48 13.59
CA HIS A 130 -10.79 -5.20 14.74
C HIS A 130 -12.32 -5.17 14.71
N TYR A 131 -12.91 -3.99 14.53
CA TYR A 131 -14.36 -3.84 14.43
C TYR A 131 -14.98 -4.65 13.28
N LEU A 132 -14.32 -4.70 12.12
CA LEU A 132 -14.77 -5.50 10.98
C LEU A 132 -14.69 -7.00 11.28
N ARG A 133 -13.58 -7.46 11.88
CA ARG A 133 -13.42 -8.85 12.31
C ARG A 133 -14.49 -9.26 13.31
N ASP A 134 -14.75 -8.44 14.32
CA ASP A 134 -15.81 -8.69 15.31
C ASP A 134 -17.18 -8.85 14.63
N LYS A 135 -17.54 -7.93 13.73
CA LYS A 135 -18.81 -7.99 13.00
C LYS A 135 -18.95 -9.22 12.10
N CYS A 136 -17.88 -9.63 11.45
CA CYS A 136 -17.89 -10.82 10.59
C CYS A 136 -17.95 -12.11 11.40
N LEU A 137 -17.25 -12.19 12.54
CA LEU A 137 -17.29 -13.34 13.46
C LEU A 137 -18.66 -13.49 14.14
N VAL A 138 -19.31 -12.39 14.53
CA VAL A 138 -20.68 -12.40 15.11
C VAL A 138 -21.73 -12.88 14.10
N ARG A 139 -21.47 -12.79 12.79
CA ARG A 139 -22.40 -13.29 11.76
C ARG A 139 -22.30 -14.81 11.54
N LEU A 140 -21.14 -15.42 11.79
CA LEU A 140 -20.96 -16.87 11.64
C LEU A 140 -21.68 -17.66 12.76
N SER A 141 -21.80 -17.10 13.96
CA SER A 141 -22.49 -17.74 15.10
C SER A 141 -24.02 -17.69 15.04
N LYS A 142 -24.61 -17.07 14.01
CA LYS A 142 -26.07 -16.99 13.80
C LYS A 142 -26.60 -17.87 12.67
N THR A 143 -25.84 -18.88 12.27
CA THR A 143 -26.35 -19.93 11.37
C THR A 143 -26.77 -21.12 12.24
N ARG A 144 -28.09 -21.21 12.42
CA ARG A 144 -28.93 -22.25 13.06
C ARG A 144 -28.27 -23.51 13.61
#